data_AF-A0A430RLU1-F1
#
_entry.id   AF-A0A430RLU1-F1
#
_cell.length_a   1.000
_cell.length_b   1.000
_cell.length_c   1.000
_cell.angle_alpha   90.00
_cell.angle_beta   90.00
_cell.angle_gamma   90.00
#
_symmetry.space_group_name_H-M   'P 1'
#
loop_
_entity.id
_entity.type
_entity.pdbx_description
1 polymer ?
#
loop_
_entity_poly.entity_id
_entity_poly.type
_entity_poly.pdbx_seq_one_letter_code
_entity_poly.pdbx_strand_id
1 'polypeptide(L)'
;MEGLGVLFLAFFVLILVFLFFSFIPVGLWISAWAAGVRVPLITLVAMRLRRVPPAKIIYPLIKATKAGLDVRLDRLEAHYLAGGNVDRVVDALIAADKAGIKLTFDRAAAIDLAGRDVLEAVRVSVNPKVIQTPMVAAVAKDGIQLLATARVTVRANIDRLVGGAGEETIIARVGEGIVTTIGSANS
;
A
#
# COMPACT_ATOMS: atom_id res chain seq x y z
N MET A 1 -39.53 -9.13 46.02
CA MET A 1 -38.12 -9.55 45.81
C MET A 1 -37.93 -10.38 44.55
N GLU A 2 -38.99 -10.99 43.99
CA GLU A 2 -38.90 -11.82 42.77
C GLU A 2 -38.66 -11.00 41.49
N GLY A 3 -39.26 -9.81 41.36
CA GLY A 3 -39.06 -8.94 40.19
C GLY A 3 -37.65 -8.35 40.05
N LEU A 4 -36.94 -8.16 41.17
CA LEU A 4 -35.55 -7.67 41.18
C LEU A 4 -34.58 -8.74 40.63
N GLY A 5 -34.82 -10.03 40.93
CA GLY A 5 -34.01 -11.13 40.41
C GLY A 5 -34.16 -11.31 38.89
N VAL A 6 -35.39 -11.20 38.37
CA VAL A 6 -35.66 -11.26 36.92
C VAL A 6 -35.03 -10.07 36.19
N LEU A 7 -35.11 -8.87 36.77
CA LEU A 7 -34.48 -7.67 36.20
C LEU A 7 -32.95 -7.79 36.15
N PHE A 8 -32.34 -8.33 37.22
CA PHE A 8 -30.89 -8.54 37.29
C PHE A 8 -30.41 -9.60 36.30
N LEU A 9 -31.17 -10.70 36.13
CA LEU A 9 -30.88 -11.74 35.15
C LEU A 9 -31.02 -11.20 33.72
N ALA A 10 -32.09 -10.45 33.42
CA ALA A 10 -32.29 -9.83 32.11
C ALA A 10 -31.16 -8.84 31.77
N PHE A 11 -30.73 -8.04 32.75
CA PHE A 11 -29.60 -7.12 32.60
C PHE A 11 -28.28 -7.86 32.35
N PHE A 12 -28.03 -8.96 33.07
CA PHE A 12 -26.84 -9.78 32.88
C PHE A 12 -26.82 -10.45 31.49
N VAL A 13 -27.96 -10.98 31.03
CA VAL A 13 -28.11 -11.55 29.68
C VAL A 13 -27.89 -10.48 28.62
N LEU A 14 -28.43 -9.27 28.80
CA LEU A 14 -28.23 -8.15 27.89
C LEU A 14 -26.75 -7.77 27.77
N ILE A 15 -26.02 -7.72 28.89
CA ILE A 15 -24.58 -7.50 28.91
C ILE A 15 -23.84 -8.62 28.17
N LEU A 16 -24.18 -9.88 28.43
CA LEU A 16 -23.54 -11.02 27.79
C LEU A 16 -23.74 -11.00 26.26
N VAL A 17 -24.95 -10.67 25.83
CA VAL A 17 -25.30 -10.49 24.41
C VAL A 17 -24.50 -9.34 23.80
N PHE A 18 -24.43 -8.19 24.47
CA PHE A 18 -23.66 -7.04 24.00
C PHE A 18 -22.15 -7.36 23.88
N LEU A 19 -21.60 -8.07 24.86
CA LEU A 19 -20.20 -8.53 24.86
C LEU A 19 -19.94 -9.49 23.69
N PHE A 20 -20.87 -10.42 23.44
CA PHE A 20 -20.80 -11.39 22.36
C PHE A 20 -20.84 -10.71 20.97
N PHE A 21 -21.77 -9.78 20.76
CA PHE A 21 -21.85 -9.00 19.51
C PHE A 21 -20.67 -8.04 19.31
N SER A 22 -20.05 -7.55 20.38
CA SER A 22 -18.81 -6.75 20.30
C SER A 22 -17.60 -7.61 19.91
N PHE A 23 -17.57 -8.87 20.37
CA PHE A 23 -16.47 -9.78 20.12
C PHE A 23 -16.51 -10.41 18.72
N ILE A 24 -17.70 -10.73 18.20
CA ILE A 24 -17.88 -11.35 16.89
C ILE A 24 -18.30 -10.29 15.86
N PRO A 25 -17.49 -9.98 14.84
CA PRO A 25 -17.83 -9.01 13.82
C PRO A 25 -18.83 -9.60 12.82
N VAL A 26 -20.08 -9.80 13.23
CA VAL A 26 -21.15 -10.39 12.40
C VAL A 26 -21.41 -9.55 11.15
N GLY A 27 -21.36 -8.21 11.26
CA GLY A 27 -21.52 -7.32 10.11
C GLY A 27 -20.42 -7.49 9.05
N LEU A 28 -19.18 -7.72 9.48
CA LEU A 28 -18.06 -7.98 8.55
C LEU A 28 -18.22 -9.34 7.86
N TRP A 29 -18.69 -10.35 8.60
CA TRP A 29 -18.96 -11.67 8.06
C TRP A 29 -20.05 -11.65 6.98
N ILE A 30 -21.17 -10.95 7.25
CA ILE A 30 -22.24 -10.74 6.27
C ILE A 30 -21.70 -10.02 5.02
N SER A 31 -20.89 -8.98 5.21
CA SER A 31 -20.28 -8.24 4.09
C SER A 31 -19.36 -9.11 3.23
N ALA A 32 -18.56 -9.97 3.86
CA ALA A 32 -17.70 -10.91 3.15
C ALA A 32 -18.51 -11.91 2.34
N TRP A 33 -19.56 -12.48 2.95
CA TRP A 33 -20.44 -13.44 2.29
C TRP A 33 -21.20 -12.81 1.11
N ALA A 34 -21.75 -11.60 1.28
CA ALA A 34 -22.41 -10.84 0.22
C ALA A 34 -21.46 -10.48 -0.94
N ALA A 35 -20.16 -10.38 -0.67
CA ALA A 35 -19.13 -10.16 -1.69
C ALA A 35 -18.62 -11.45 -2.35
N GLY A 36 -19.13 -12.63 -1.97
CA GLY A 36 -18.70 -13.93 -2.49
C GLY A 36 -17.47 -14.52 -1.78
N VAL A 37 -16.97 -13.86 -0.73
CA VAL A 37 -15.81 -14.34 0.05
C VAL A 37 -16.29 -15.23 1.19
N ARG A 38 -16.11 -16.55 1.04
CA ARG A 38 -16.52 -17.53 2.05
C ARG A 38 -15.48 -17.64 3.15
N VAL A 39 -15.63 -16.83 4.21
CA VAL A 39 -14.80 -16.91 5.41
C VAL A 39 -15.64 -17.46 6.58
N PRO A 40 -15.24 -18.57 7.23
CA PRO A 40 -15.99 -19.08 8.36
C PRO A 40 -15.81 -18.16 9.57
N LEU A 41 -16.84 -18.07 10.42
CA LEU A 41 -16.82 -17.24 11.64
C LEU A 41 -15.63 -17.57 12.55
N ILE A 42 -15.24 -18.85 12.62
CA ILE A 42 -14.10 -19.31 13.43
C ILE A 42 -12.78 -18.65 12.99
N THR A 43 -12.61 -18.36 11.69
CA THR A 43 -11.41 -17.68 11.18
C THR A 43 -11.36 -16.23 11.62
N LEU A 44 -12.50 -15.52 11.63
CA LEU A 44 -12.55 -14.12 12.12
C LEU A 44 -12.22 -14.03 13.61
N VAL A 45 -12.66 -15.01 14.40
CA VAL A 45 -12.31 -15.12 15.82
C VAL A 45 -10.83 -15.48 15.98
N ALA A 46 -10.31 -16.42 15.20
CA ALA A 46 -8.91 -16.81 15.22
C ALA A 46 -7.95 -15.65 14.88
N MET A 47 -8.34 -14.76 13.94
CA MET A 47 -7.59 -13.54 13.63
C MET A 47 -7.47 -12.62 14.84
N ARG A 48 -8.58 -12.41 15.59
CA ARG A 48 -8.53 -11.59 16.82
C ARG A 48 -7.62 -12.20 17.87
N LEU A 49 -7.61 -13.53 18.02
CA LEU A 49 -6.70 -14.23 18.93
C LEU A 49 -5.22 -14.01 18.55
N ARG A 50 -4.91 -13.97 17.25
CA ARG A 50 -3.59 -13.65 16.71
C ARG A 50 -3.27 -12.15 16.68
N ARG A 51 -4.11 -11.30 17.29
CA ARG A 51 -4.01 -9.83 17.30
C ARG A 51 -4.05 -9.18 15.90
N VAL A 52 -4.70 -9.84 14.93
CA VAL A 52 -4.95 -9.29 13.60
C VAL A 52 -6.38 -8.76 13.54
N PRO A 53 -6.60 -7.45 13.30
CA PRO A 53 -7.94 -6.90 13.14
C PRO A 53 -8.61 -7.46 11.88
N PRO A 54 -9.72 -8.22 11.97
CA PRO A 54 -10.31 -8.88 10.81
C PRO A 54 -10.72 -7.90 9.69
N ALA A 55 -11.18 -6.70 10.07
CA ALA A 55 -11.57 -5.67 9.11
C ALA A 55 -10.43 -5.27 8.15
N LYS A 56 -9.19 -5.23 8.63
CA LYS A 56 -8.01 -4.85 7.84
C LYS A 56 -7.60 -5.90 6.81
N ILE A 57 -8.11 -7.13 6.94
CA ILE A 57 -7.81 -8.24 6.02
C ILE A 57 -8.99 -8.49 5.09
N ILE A 58 -10.20 -8.53 5.64
CA ILE A 58 -11.41 -8.89 4.90
C ILE A 58 -11.81 -7.80 3.88
N TYR A 59 -11.69 -6.51 4.21
CA TYR A 59 -12.03 -5.47 3.23
C TYR A 59 -11.10 -5.50 2.01
N PRO A 60 -9.75 -5.56 2.16
CA PRO A 60 -8.87 -5.77 1.02
C PRO A 60 -9.16 -7.08 0.28
N LEU A 61 -9.45 -8.18 0.98
CA LEU A 61 -9.79 -9.45 0.32
C LEU A 61 -11.06 -9.35 -0.54
N ILE A 62 -12.09 -8.64 -0.04
CA ILE A 62 -13.30 -8.34 -0.82
C ILE A 62 -12.96 -7.54 -2.07
N LYS A 63 -12.13 -6.48 -1.95
CA LYS A 63 -11.68 -5.67 -3.09
C LYS A 63 -10.96 -6.53 -4.14
N ALA A 64 -10.01 -7.37 -3.71
CA ALA A 64 -9.25 -8.26 -4.58
C ALA A 64 -10.17 -9.25 -5.31
N THR A 65 -11.08 -9.91 -4.57
CA THR A 65 -12.03 -10.87 -5.14
C THR A 65 -12.96 -10.21 -6.15
N LYS A 66 -13.48 -9.02 -5.86
CA LYS A 66 -14.32 -8.26 -6.80
C LYS A 66 -13.56 -7.75 -8.02
N ALA A 67 -12.25 -7.57 -7.92
CA ALA A 67 -11.38 -7.25 -9.03
C ALA A 67 -10.96 -8.49 -9.85
N GLY A 68 -11.38 -9.70 -9.46
CA GLY A 68 -10.99 -10.94 -10.14
C GLY A 68 -9.58 -11.42 -9.80
N LEU A 69 -8.96 -10.85 -8.76
CA LEU A 69 -7.63 -11.24 -8.30
C LEU A 69 -7.72 -12.42 -7.34
N ASP A 70 -6.99 -13.50 -7.63
CA ASP A 70 -6.84 -14.62 -6.71
C ASP A 70 -5.78 -14.30 -5.64
N VAL A 71 -6.23 -13.79 -4.50
CA VAL A 71 -5.38 -13.49 -3.36
C VAL A 71 -5.86 -14.29 -2.17
N ARG A 72 -4.96 -15.11 -1.62
CA ARG A 72 -5.29 -15.96 -0.48
C ARG A 72 -5.31 -15.17 0.82
N LEU A 73 -6.27 -15.51 1.68
CA LEU A 73 -6.45 -14.90 3.00
C LEU A 73 -5.20 -15.00 3.89
N ASP A 74 -4.53 -16.15 3.87
CA ASP A 74 -3.36 -16.42 4.69
C ASP A 74 -2.14 -15.57 4.29
N ARG A 75 -1.99 -15.24 3.00
CA ARG A 75 -0.94 -14.31 2.53
C ARG A 75 -1.20 -12.87 3.00
N LEU A 76 -2.46 -12.44 2.98
CA LEU A 76 -2.84 -11.11 3.49
C LEU A 76 -2.60 -11.00 5.01
N GLU A 77 -2.95 -12.06 5.76
CA GLU A 77 -2.70 -12.13 7.20
C GLU A 77 -1.19 -12.14 7.50
N ALA A 78 -0.40 -12.94 6.77
CA ALA A 78 1.05 -12.98 6.91
C ALA A 78 1.70 -11.62 6.62
N HIS A 79 1.27 -10.93 5.56
CA HIS A 79 1.77 -9.59 5.23
C HIS A 79 1.46 -8.57 6.32
N TYR A 80 0.24 -8.61 6.89
CA TYR A 80 -0.13 -7.76 8.01
C TYR A 80 0.72 -8.02 9.26
N LEU A 81 0.93 -9.30 9.59
CA LEU A 81 1.77 -9.71 10.72
C LEU A 81 3.24 -9.34 10.53
N ALA A 82 3.73 -9.29 9.29
CA ALA A 82 5.05 -8.76 8.95
C ALA A 82 5.16 -7.22 9.06
N GLY A 83 4.07 -6.52 9.42
CA GLY A 83 4.02 -5.06 9.56
C GLY A 83 3.70 -4.33 8.27
N GLY A 84 3.31 -5.04 7.21
CA GLY A 84 2.94 -4.47 5.92
C GLY A 84 1.52 -3.91 5.87
N ASN A 85 1.27 -3.05 4.88
CA ASN A 85 -0.03 -2.47 4.57
C ASN A 85 -0.76 -3.28 3.50
N VAL A 86 -1.66 -4.15 3.96
CA VAL A 86 -2.49 -5.02 3.11
C VAL A 86 -3.37 -4.25 2.12
N ASP A 87 -3.96 -3.14 2.55
CA ASP A 87 -4.88 -2.35 1.72
C ASP A 87 -4.13 -1.70 0.54
N ARG A 88 -2.95 -1.12 0.81
CA ARG A 88 -2.08 -0.55 -0.23
C ARG A 88 -1.63 -1.59 -1.24
N VAL A 89 -1.22 -2.77 -0.78
CA VAL A 89 -0.79 -3.87 -1.66
C VAL A 89 -1.92 -4.33 -2.58
N VAL A 90 -3.12 -4.53 -2.03
CA VAL A 90 -4.28 -4.93 -2.84
C VAL A 90 -4.66 -3.84 -3.85
N ASP A 91 -4.74 -2.58 -3.42
CA ASP A 91 -5.05 -1.48 -4.33
C ASP A 91 -4.02 -1.37 -5.46
N ALA A 92 -2.73 -1.62 -5.17
CA ALA A 92 -1.67 -1.65 -6.17
C ALA A 92 -1.81 -2.84 -7.15
N LEU A 93 -2.19 -4.03 -6.66
CA LEU A 93 -2.45 -5.19 -7.52
C LEU A 93 -3.63 -4.94 -8.46
N ILE A 94 -4.71 -4.35 -7.96
CA ILE A 94 -5.88 -3.98 -8.77
C ILE A 94 -5.49 -2.96 -9.84
N ALA A 95 -4.70 -1.95 -9.47
CA ALA A 95 -4.21 -0.95 -10.42
C ALA A 95 -3.29 -1.57 -11.48
N ALA A 96 -2.42 -2.51 -11.10
CA ALA A 96 -1.49 -3.17 -12.00
C ALA A 96 -2.23 -4.06 -13.01
N ASP A 97 -3.19 -4.86 -12.54
CA ASP A 97 -4.01 -5.73 -13.39
C ASP A 97 -4.81 -4.93 -14.43
N LYS A 98 -5.48 -3.84 -13.99
CA LYS A 98 -6.20 -2.92 -14.89
C LYS A 98 -5.30 -2.24 -15.92
N ALA A 99 -4.02 -2.08 -15.60
CA ALA A 99 -3.02 -1.49 -16.50
C ALA A 99 -2.25 -2.52 -17.34
N GLY A 100 -2.57 -3.81 -17.22
CA GLY A 100 -1.87 -4.89 -17.95
C GLY A 100 -0.45 -5.15 -17.44
N ILE A 101 -0.11 -4.70 -16.22
CA ILE A 101 1.19 -4.93 -15.60
C ILE A 101 1.14 -6.21 -14.78
N LYS A 102 2.04 -7.16 -15.08
CA LYS A 102 2.18 -8.40 -14.30
C LYS A 102 2.85 -8.10 -12.95
N LEU A 103 2.04 -7.88 -11.91
CA LEU A 103 2.50 -7.71 -10.53
C LEU A 103 1.99 -8.87 -9.66
N THR A 104 2.91 -9.66 -9.12
CA THR A 104 2.58 -10.74 -8.17
C THR A 104 2.44 -10.20 -6.75
N PHE A 105 1.58 -10.82 -5.94
CA PHE A 105 1.39 -10.47 -4.51
C PHE A 105 2.71 -10.40 -3.75
N ASP A 106 3.57 -11.41 -3.88
CA ASP A 106 4.83 -11.50 -3.12
C ASP A 106 5.77 -10.34 -3.44
N ARG A 107 5.73 -9.83 -4.67
CA ARG A 107 6.55 -8.70 -5.11
C ARG A 107 5.99 -7.37 -4.64
N ALA A 108 4.68 -7.21 -4.70
CA ALA A 108 4.00 -6.05 -4.12
C ALA A 108 4.25 -5.98 -2.60
N ALA A 109 4.17 -7.11 -1.91
CA ALA A 109 4.51 -7.24 -0.49
C ALA A 109 5.97 -6.88 -0.21
N ALA A 110 6.92 -7.37 -1.01
CA ALA A 110 8.34 -7.05 -0.85
C ALA A 110 8.62 -5.54 -1.02
N ILE A 111 7.95 -4.87 -1.97
CA ILE A 111 8.08 -3.42 -2.18
C ILE A 111 7.52 -2.65 -0.97
N ASP A 112 6.35 -3.05 -0.46
CA ASP A 112 5.73 -2.41 0.69
C ASP A 112 6.56 -2.58 1.97
N LEU A 113 7.10 -3.78 2.21
CA LEU A 113 8.02 -4.06 3.33
C LEU A 113 9.35 -3.33 3.20
N ALA A 114 9.80 -3.01 1.98
CA ALA A 114 10.95 -2.14 1.73
C ALA A 114 10.66 -0.66 2.00
N GLY A 115 9.46 -0.31 2.49
CA GLY A 115 9.05 1.05 2.82
C GLY A 115 8.76 1.92 1.59
N ARG A 116 8.50 1.30 0.44
CA ARG A 116 8.16 2.01 -0.82
C ARG A 116 6.65 1.97 -1.06
N ASP A 117 6.11 3.01 -1.68
CA ASP A 117 4.70 3.01 -2.07
C ASP A 117 4.49 2.23 -3.37
N VAL A 118 3.97 1.01 -3.25
CA VAL A 118 3.67 0.11 -4.38
C VAL A 118 2.66 0.74 -5.34
N LEU A 119 1.64 1.42 -4.80
CA LEU A 119 0.55 1.98 -5.59
C LEU A 119 1.04 3.17 -6.41
N GLU A 120 1.86 4.04 -5.82
CA GLU A 120 2.51 5.12 -6.56
C GLU A 120 3.39 4.56 -7.67
N ALA A 121 4.18 3.53 -7.39
CA ALA A 121 5.06 2.94 -8.40
C ALA A 121 4.29 2.39 -9.60
N VAL A 122 3.16 1.70 -9.38
CA VAL A 122 2.29 1.24 -10.46
C VAL A 122 1.75 2.43 -11.25
N ARG A 123 1.25 3.47 -10.58
CA ARG A 123 0.73 4.68 -11.24
C ARG A 123 1.77 5.37 -12.12
N VAL A 124 3.00 5.54 -11.62
CA VAL A 124 4.11 6.17 -12.36
C VAL A 124 4.62 5.29 -13.51
N SER A 125 4.41 3.97 -13.42
CA SER A 125 4.75 3.05 -14.52
C SER A 125 3.80 3.22 -15.72
N VAL A 126 2.52 3.46 -15.44
CA VAL A 126 1.46 3.64 -16.45
C VAL A 126 1.42 5.08 -16.97
N ASN A 127 1.46 6.04 -16.05
CA ASN A 127 1.43 7.47 -16.35
C ASN A 127 2.73 8.11 -15.85
N PRO A 128 3.74 8.26 -16.73
CA PRO A 128 5.01 8.88 -16.38
C PRO A 128 4.81 10.27 -15.76
N LYS A 129 5.61 10.59 -14.74
CA LYS A 129 5.60 11.91 -14.09
C LYS A 129 6.78 12.75 -14.55
N VAL A 130 6.58 14.06 -14.65
CA VAL A 130 7.66 15.01 -14.96
C VAL A 130 8.20 15.56 -13.65
N ILE A 131 9.50 15.39 -13.42
CA ILE A 131 10.23 15.94 -12.29
C ILE A 131 11.04 17.12 -12.81
N GLN A 132 10.92 18.27 -12.14
CA GLN A 132 11.73 19.45 -12.45
C GLN A 132 12.85 19.57 -11.43
N THR A 133 14.09 19.74 -11.90
CA THR A 133 15.22 20.02 -11.03
C THR A 133 15.18 21.47 -10.54
N PRO A 134 15.71 21.76 -9.33
CA PRO A 134 15.95 23.14 -8.93
C PRO A 134 16.87 23.85 -9.94
N MET A 135 16.87 25.17 -9.91
CA MET A 135 17.79 25.97 -10.72
C MET A 135 19.22 25.72 -10.24
N VAL A 136 20.05 25.19 -11.14
CA VAL A 136 21.47 24.90 -10.89
C VAL A 136 22.29 25.98 -11.56
N ALA A 137 23.19 26.61 -10.80
CA ALA A 137 24.15 27.59 -11.30
C ALA A 137 25.55 26.96 -11.39
N ALA A 138 26.20 27.10 -12.54
CA ALA A 138 27.59 26.65 -12.73
C ALA A 138 28.32 27.62 -13.65
N VAL A 139 29.65 27.65 -13.57
CA VAL A 139 30.53 28.53 -14.34
C VAL A 139 31.41 27.68 -15.24
N ALA A 140 31.45 28.00 -16.54
CA ALA A 140 32.33 27.36 -17.51
C ALA A 140 33.78 27.87 -17.39
N LYS A 141 34.74 27.21 -18.05
CA LYS A 141 36.18 27.54 -17.89
C LYS A 141 36.57 28.92 -18.41
N ASP A 142 35.76 29.47 -19.29
CA ASP A 142 35.90 30.82 -19.84
C ASP A 142 35.28 31.90 -18.92
N GLY A 143 34.68 31.50 -17.79
CA GLY A 143 34.10 32.39 -16.79
C GLY A 143 32.62 32.72 -17.01
N ILE A 144 31.96 32.14 -18.03
CA ILE A 144 30.53 32.37 -18.26
C ILE A 144 29.69 31.58 -17.26
N GLN A 145 28.80 32.26 -16.55
CA GLN A 145 27.83 31.64 -15.65
C GLN A 145 26.57 31.22 -16.41
N LEU A 146 26.17 29.96 -16.24
CA LEU A 146 24.93 29.41 -16.78
C LEU A 146 23.98 29.01 -15.65
N LEU A 147 22.71 29.32 -15.84
CA LEU A 147 21.60 28.90 -14.99
C LEU A 147 20.79 27.86 -15.77
N ALA A 148 20.79 26.63 -15.27
CA ALA A 148 20.15 25.51 -15.94
C ALA A 148 19.05 24.88 -15.07
N THR A 149 17.96 24.48 -15.70
CA THR A 149 16.91 23.64 -15.12
C THR A 149 16.59 22.51 -16.10
N ALA A 150 16.36 21.31 -15.59
CA ALA A 150 15.99 20.15 -16.38
C ALA A 150 14.58 19.69 -16.01
N ARG A 151 13.78 19.34 -17.02
CA ARG A 151 12.49 18.66 -16.86
C ARG A 151 12.64 17.23 -17.35
N VAL A 152 12.64 16.28 -16.40
CA VAL A 152 12.89 14.87 -16.68
C VAL A 152 11.59 14.10 -16.54
N THR A 153 11.18 13.42 -17.61
CA THR A 153 10.05 12.49 -17.55
C THR A 153 10.54 11.14 -17.05
N VAL A 154 10.02 10.69 -15.91
CA VAL A 154 10.41 9.41 -15.31
C VAL A 154 9.26 8.41 -15.37
N ARG A 155 9.63 7.15 -15.62
CA ARG A 155 8.74 5.99 -15.55
C ARG A 155 9.30 5.01 -14.54
N ALA A 156 8.44 4.51 -13.66
CA ALA A 156 8.84 3.52 -12.67
C ALA A 156 8.99 2.14 -13.32
N ASN A 157 10.11 1.48 -13.04
CA ASN A 157 10.29 0.07 -13.33
C ASN A 157 10.00 -0.75 -12.07
N ILE A 158 8.86 -1.43 -12.07
CA ILE A 158 8.39 -2.24 -10.93
C ILE A 158 9.38 -3.35 -10.57
N ASP A 159 10.10 -3.91 -11.55
CA ASP A 159 11.05 -4.99 -11.30
C ASP A 159 12.27 -4.53 -10.50
N ARG A 160 12.68 -3.27 -10.65
CA ARG A 160 13.90 -2.73 -10.04
C ARG A 160 13.62 -1.67 -8.98
N LEU A 161 12.42 -1.67 -8.42
CA LEU A 161 12.01 -0.64 -7.47
C LEU A 161 12.65 -0.82 -6.09
N VAL A 162 12.81 -2.07 -5.64
CA VAL A 162 13.51 -2.38 -4.38
C VAL A 162 15.00 -2.16 -4.58
N GLY A 163 15.59 -1.21 -3.86
CA GLY A 163 16.98 -0.79 -4.03
C GLY A 163 17.23 0.17 -5.20
N GLY A 164 16.18 0.61 -5.90
CA GLY A 164 16.27 1.58 -6.99
C GLY A 164 16.47 3.03 -6.51
N ALA A 165 16.78 3.91 -7.46
CA ALA A 165 16.95 5.35 -7.23
C ALA A 165 15.60 6.02 -6.90
N GLY A 166 15.59 6.85 -5.85
CA GLY A 166 14.46 7.71 -5.54
C GLY A 166 14.46 8.99 -6.37
N GLU A 167 13.40 9.77 -6.26
CA GLU A 167 13.28 11.08 -6.89
C GLU A 167 14.42 12.02 -6.48
N GLU A 168 14.76 12.07 -5.19
CA GLU A 168 15.90 12.86 -4.68
C GLU A 168 17.23 12.41 -5.31
N THR A 169 17.42 11.10 -5.47
CA THR A 169 18.62 10.54 -6.11
C THR A 169 18.69 10.95 -7.59
N ILE A 170 17.55 10.96 -8.29
CA ILE A 170 17.46 11.39 -9.69
C ILE A 170 17.81 12.88 -9.80
N ILE A 171 17.22 13.73 -8.94
CA ILE A 171 17.49 15.17 -8.93
C ILE A 171 18.98 15.44 -8.66
N ALA A 172 19.57 14.75 -7.68
CA ALA A 172 20.97 14.90 -7.34
C ALA A 172 21.90 14.49 -8.50
N ARG A 173 21.62 13.34 -9.15
CA ARG A 173 22.42 12.86 -10.29
C ARG A 173 22.29 13.74 -11.52
N VAL A 174 21.11 14.27 -11.80
CA VAL A 174 20.91 15.23 -12.89
C VAL A 174 21.61 16.55 -12.58
N GLY A 175 21.52 17.02 -11.34
CA GLY A 175 22.25 18.21 -10.88
C GLY A 175 23.76 18.06 -11.01
N GLU A 176 24.32 16.94 -10.56
CA GLU A 176 25.73 16.56 -10.76
C GLU A 176 26.12 16.61 -12.24
N GLY A 177 25.32 15.98 -13.11
CA GLY A 177 25.54 15.99 -14.56
C GLY A 177 25.54 17.40 -15.16
N ILE A 178 24.61 18.28 -14.73
CA ILE A 178 24.55 19.67 -15.18
C ILE A 178 25.81 20.43 -14.78
N VAL A 179 26.21 20.36 -13.50
CA VAL A 179 27.38 21.07 -12.99
C VAL A 179 28.65 20.60 -13.67
N THR A 180 28.85 19.29 -13.78
CA THR A 180 30.03 18.71 -14.43
C THR A 180 30.11 19.10 -15.90
N THR A 181 28.99 19.06 -16.63
CA THR A 181 28.96 19.42 -18.05
C THR A 181 29.35 20.88 -18.26
N ILE A 182 28.74 21.81 -17.50
CA ILE A 182 29.04 23.25 -17.60
C ILE A 182 30.48 23.53 -17.17
N GLY A 183 30.94 22.99 -16.04
CA GLY A 183 32.30 23.24 -15.55
C GLY A 183 33.40 22.64 -16.43
N SER A 184 33.07 21.63 -17.25
CA SER A 184 34.02 21.04 -18.20
C SER A 184 34.08 21.77 -19.56
N ALA A 185 33.11 22.64 -19.86
CA ALA A 185 33.02 23.37 -21.12
C ALA A 185 34.14 24.40 -21.26
N ASN A 186 34.65 24.57 -22.49
CA ASN A 186 35.75 25.47 -22.83
C ASN A 186 35.27 26.77 -23.52
N SER A 187 33.99 27.15 -23.40
CA SER A 187 33.31 28.06 -24.35
C SER A 187 32.12 28.78 -23.74
#